data_AF-A0AAV6G623-F1
#
_entry.id   AF-A0AAV6G623-F1
#
_cell.length_a   1.000
_cell.length_b   1.000
_cell.length_c   1.000
_cell.angle_alpha   90.00
_cell.angle_beta   90.00
_cell.angle_gamma   90.00
#
_symmetry.space_group_name_H-M   'P 1'
#
loop_
_entity.id
_entity.type
_entity.pdbx_description
1 polymer ?
#
loop_
_entity_poly.entity_id
_entity_poly.type
_entity_poly.pdbx_seq_one_letter_code
_entity_poly.pdbx_strand_id
1 'polypeptide(L)' 'MQDSDPYTRVSLYDAINGELTSVQTKTIKKTLDPKWNEEFFFRVHPRKHRLLLEVFDENRLVSVFL' A
#
# COMPACT_ATOMS: atom_id res chain seq x y z
N MET A 1 5.53 22.50 8.79
CA MET A 1 6.13 21.19 8.47
C MET A 1 5.06 20.43 7.71
N GLN A 2 5.38 19.86 6.56
CA GLN A 2 4.37 19.18 5.76
C GLN A 2 4.10 17.83 6.42
N ASP A 3 2.94 17.71 7.05
CA ASP A 3 2.52 16.47 7.70
C ASP A 3 1.96 15.53 6.62
N SER A 4 2.50 14.32 6.52
CA SER A 4 1.97 13.26 5.64
C SER A 4 0.82 12.51 6.31
N ASP A 5 -0.07 11.97 5.47
CA ASP A 5 -1.15 11.07 5.88
C ASP A 5 -0.90 9.67 5.28
N PRO A 6 0.06 8.90 5.83
CA PRO A 6 0.49 7.66 5.22
C PRO A 6 -0.51 6.51 5.36
N TYR A 7 -0.67 5.75 4.28
CA TYR A 7 -1.27 4.41 4.26
C TYR A 7 -0.41 3.45 3.42
N THR A 8 -0.50 2.16 3.70
CA THR A 8 0.19 1.12 2.90
C THR A 8 -0.83 0.34 2.09
N ARG A 9 -0.58 0.19 0.78
CA ARG A 9 -1.27 -0.76 -0.09
C ARG A 9 -0.44 -2.03 -0.20
N VAL A 10 -1.08 -3.17 0.00
CA VAL A 10 -0.49 -4.50 -0.14
C VAL A 10 -1.17 -5.21 -1.29
N SER A 11 -0.42 -5.40 -2.38
CA SER A 11 -0.92 -6.02 -3.61
C SER A 11 -0.27 -7.38 -3.84
N LEU A 12 -1.07 -8.38 -4.17
CA LEU A 12 -0.64 -9.73 -4.56
C LEU A 12 -0.53 -9.80 -6.08
N TYR A 13 0.65 -10.10 -6.59
CA TYR A 13 0.95 -10.16 -8.01
C TYR A 13 1.24 -11.58 -8.48
N ASP A 14 0.88 -11.87 -9.72
CA ASP A 14 1.37 -12.99 -10.53
C ASP A 14 2.05 -12.46 -11.79
N ALA A 15 3.15 -13.09 -12.20
CA ALA A 15 3.98 -12.59 -13.31
C ALA A 15 3.26 -12.60 -14.68
N ILE A 16 2.22 -13.43 -14.83
CA ILE A 16 1.45 -13.55 -16.07
C ILE A 16 0.18 -12.70 -15.99
N ASN A 17 -0.52 -12.74 -14.86
CA ASN A 17 -1.83 -12.12 -14.71
C ASN A 17 -1.79 -10.69 -14.14
N GLY A 18 -0.65 -10.22 -13.64
CA GLY A 18 -0.52 -8.91 -13.01
C GLY A 18 -1.06 -8.90 -11.57
N GLU A 19 -1.70 -7.82 -11.16
CA GLU A 19 -2.29 -7.70 -9.81
C GLU A 19 -3.52 -8.60 -9.70
N LEU A 20 -3.49 -9.54 -8.74
CA LEU A 20 -4.59 -10.45 -8.44
C LEU A 20 -5.57 -9.86 -7.43
N THR A 21 -5.05 -9.20 -6.40
CA THR A 21 -5.84 -8.54 -5.35
C THR A 21 -5.00 -7.50 -4.63
N SER A 22 -5.66 -6.51 -4.04
CA SER A 22 -5.03 -5.44 -3.28
C SER A 22 -5.88 -5.09 -2.08
N VAL A 23 -5.22 -4.82 -0.95
CA VAL A 23 -5.82 -4.31 0.28
C VAL A 23 -5.02 -3.12 0.78
N GLN A 24 -5.66 -2.22 1.49
CA GLN A 24 -5.02 -1.05 2.08
C GLN A 24 -5.21 -1.02 3.59
N THR A 25 -4.20 -0.54 4.29
CA THR A 25 -4.33 -0.13 5.70
C THR A 25 -5.23 1.09 5.80
N LYS A 26 -5.64 1.41 7.01
CA LYS A 26 -6.15 2.73 7.34
C LYS A 26 -5.05 3.78 7.15
N THR A 27 -5.47 4.99 6.79
CA THR A 27 -4.59 6.15 6.82
C THR A 27 -4.36 6.60 8.25
N ILE A 28 -3.09 6.83 8.62
CA ILE A 28 -2.75 7.48 9.88
C ILE A 28 -2.48 8.95 9.58
N LYS A 29 -3.27 9.83 10.18
CA LYS A 29 -3.21 11.26 9.91
C LYS A 29 -1.98 11.90 10.58
N LYS A 30 -1.33 12.81 9.85
CA LYS A 30 -0.28 13.70 10.31
C LYS A 30 0.89 13.02 11.02
N THR A 31 1.51 12.05 10.36
CA THR A 31 2.69 11.37 10.90
C THR A 31 3.69 11.00 9.80
N LEU A 32 4.97 11.07 10.15
CA LEU A 32 6.09 10.54 9.34
C LEU A 32 6.59 9.17 9.87
N ASP A 33 6.06 8.71 11.01
CA ASP A 33 6.36 7.40 11.62
C ASP A 33 5.05 6.63 11.87
N PRO A 34 4.37 6.16 10.81
CA PRO A 34 3.12 5.43 10.96
C PRO A 34 3.32 4.03 11.56
N LYS A 35 2.39 3.64 12.43
CA LYS A 35 2.29 2.29 13.01
C LYS A 35 0.89 1.73 12.77
N TRP A 36 0.71 1.03 11.66
CA TRP A 36 -0.61 0.52 11.27
C TRP A 36 -1.06 -0.66 12.13
N ASN A 37 -0.16 -1.62 12.40
CA ASN A 37 -0.48 -2.83 13.17
C ASN A 37 -1.74 -3.57 12.66
N GLU A 38 -1.93 -3.59 11.34
CA GLU A 38 -3.03 -4.28 10.68
C GLU A 38 -2.56 -5.60 10.07
N GLU A 39 -3.43 -6.60 10.09
CA GLU A 39 -3.16 -7.94 9.55
C GLU A 39 -4.06 -8.24 8.35
N PHE A 40 -3.47 -8.81 7.31
CA PHE A 40 -4.17 -9.23 6.10
C PHE A 40 -3.83 -10.68 5.75
N PHE A 41 -4.82 -11.42 5.27
CA PHE A 41 -4.68 -12.83 4.92
C PHE A 41 -4.86 -13.03 3.41
N PHE A 42 -3.87 -13.66 2.77
CA PHE A 42 -3.90 -13.97 1.34
C PHE A 42 -3.80 -15.47 1.12
N ARG A 43 -4.60 -15.99 0.18
CA ARG A 43 -4.37 -17.32 -0.37
C ARG A 43 -3.30 -17.21 -1.45
N VAL A 44 -2.15 -17.86 -1.25
CA VAL A 44 -0.98 -17.70 -2.13
C VAL A 44 -0.53 -19.00 -2.76
N HIS A 45 0.05 -18.89 -3.96
CA HIS A 45 0.87 -19.94 -4.55
C HIS A 45 2.35 -19.53 -4.40
N PRO A 46 3.11 -20.08 -3.42
CA PRO A 46 4.38 -19.50 -2.97
C PRO A 46 5.45 -19.31 -4.05
N ARG A 47 5.44 -20.16 -5.08
CA ARG A 47 6.42 -20.09 -6.19
C ARG A 47 6.09 -19.00 -7.21
N LYS A 48 4.80 -18.69 -7.39
CA LYS A 48 4.30 -17.78 -8.44
C LYS A 48 4.02 -16.38 -7.92
N HIS A 49 3.37 -16.29 -6.77
CA HIS A 49 2.89 -15.00 -6.30
C HIS A 49 4.00 -14.17 -5.67
N ARG A 50 3.86 -12.85 -5.76
CA ARG A 50 4.73 -11.84 -5.12
C ARG A 50 3.85 -10.84 -4.37
N LEU A 51 4.33 -10.36 -3.23
CA LEU A 51 3.70 -9.24 -2.53
C LEU A 51 4.45 -7.97 -2.86
N LEU A 52 3.72 -6.92 -3.21
CA LEU A 52 4.22 -5.56 -3.35
C LEU A 52 3.58 -4.72 -2.24
N LEU A 53 4.43 -4.02 -1.48
CA LEU A 53 4.00 -3.10 -0.43
C LEU A 53 4.41 -1.69 -0.86
N GLU A 54 3.43 -0.81 -0.96
CA GLU A 54 3.62 0.58 -1.38
C GLU A 54 3.05 1.51 -0.32
N VAL A 55 3.84 2.50 0.10
CA VAL A 55 3.39 3.55 1.04
C VAL A 55 2.97 4.77 0.23
N PHE A 56 1.76 5.24 0.47
CA PHE A 56 1.16 6.41 -0.16
C PHE A 56 0.84 7.47 0.89
N ASP A 57 0.72 8.72 0.45
CA ASP A 57 0.24 9.84 1.26
C ASP A 57 -1.15 10.26 0.74
N GLU A 58 -2.19 10.09 1.56
CA GLU A 58 -3.58 10.40 1.19
C GLU A 58 -3.77 11.89 0.88
N ASN A 59 -2.98 12.78 1.50
CA ASN A 59 -3.07 14.22 1.26
C ASN A 59 -2.44 14.66 -0.05
N ARG A 60 -1.77 13.77 -0.79
CA ARG A 60 -1.18 14.09 -2.10
C ARG A 60 -2.25 14.10 -3.21
N LEU A 61 -3.32 14.87 -3.02
CA LEU A 61 -4.23 15.33 -4.07
C LEU A 61 -3.65 16.58 -4.75
N VAL A 62 -2.50 16.44 -5.42
CA VAL A 62 -2.13 17.33 -6.53
C VAL A 62 -1.14 16.60 -7.43
N SER A 63 -1.62 16.18 -8.60
CA SER A 63 -0.79 16.09 -9.79
C SER A 63 -0.21 17.49 -10.02
N VAL A 64 1.03 17.70 -9.60
CA VAL A 64 1.86 18.70 -10.24
C VAL A 64 2.47 17.98 -11.44
N PHE A 65 1.84 18.14 -12.60
CA PHE A 65 2.55 17.96 -13.85
C PHE A 65 3.65 19.04 -13.87
N LEU A 66 4.90 18.61 -13.77
CA LEU A 66 6.03 19.35 -14.33
C LEU A 66 6.46 18.62 -15.61
#